data_AF-A0A7C5GPR7-F1
#
_entry.id   AF-A0A7C5GPR7-F1
#
_cell.length_a   1.000
_cell.length_b   1.000
_cell.length_c   1.000
_cell.angle_alpha   90.00
_cell.angle_beta   90.00
_cell.angle_gamma   90.00
#
_symmetry.space_group_name_H-M   'P 1'
#
loop_
_entity.id
_entity.type
_entity.pdbx_description
1 polymer ?
#
loop_
_entity_poly.entity_id
_entity_poly.type
_entity_poly.pdbx_seq_one_letter_code
_entity_poly.pdbx_strand_id
1 'polypeptide(L)'
;MSVVILKRVENYNLEDVREAIRFALDSLGGASAFFKPGERVLLKPNLLSAKNPARNITTHPVVVEAIADILMENGVEVYLGDSPGGAHRGVKRVFDETGMTDLAQRKGIKLVNFEASGAE
;
A
#
# COMPACT_ATOMS: atom_id res chain seq x y z
N MET A 1 -5.27 21.68 15.56
CA MET A 1 -5.14 22.19 14.18
C MET A 1 -4.57 21.05 13.36
N SER A 2 -5.20 20.67 12.25
CA SER A 2 -4.74 19.54 11.43
C SER A 2 -3.66 19.99 10.45
N VAL A 3 -2.59 19.20 10.31
CA VAL A 3 -1.53 19.44 9.32
C VAL A 3 -1.83 18.62 8.08
N VAL A 4 -1.72 19.23 6.89
CA VAL A 4 -1.92 18.57 5.60
C VAL A 4 -0.69 18.85 4.74
N ILE A 5 -0.09 17.80 4.16
CA ILE A 5 1.07 17.91 3.28
C ILE A 5 0.64 17.58 1.85
N LEU A 6 1.02 18.43 0.89
CA LEU A 6 0.79 18.24 -0.53
C LEU A 6 2.12 18.26 -1.27
N LYS A 7 2.40 17.21 -2.05
CA LYS A 7 3.58 17.12 -2.91
C LYS A 7 3.16 16.63 -4.29
N ARG A 8 3.55 17.36 -5.32
CA ARG A 8 3.32 16.98 -6.72
C ARG A 8 4.35 15.94 -7.15
N VAL A 9 3.87 14.90 -7.83
CA VAL A 9 4.66 13.87 -8.53
C VAL A 9 4.10 13.75 -9.93
N GLU A 10 4.95 13.78 -10.96
CA GLU A 10 4.48 13.83 -12.36
C GLU A 10 3.94 12.49 -12.86
N ASN A 11 4.45 11.38 -12.35
CA ASN A 11 4.13 10.04 -12.82
C ASN A 11 4.27 9.00 -11.71
N TYR A 12 3.87 7.76 -11.97
CA TYR A 12 4.05 6.63 -11.06
C TYR A 12 5.45 6.00 -11.20
N ASN A 13 6.51 6.82 -11.20
CA ASN A 13 7.86 6.32 -10.98
C ASN A 13 8.06 6.01 -9.49
N LEU A 14 8.62 4.83 -9.19
CA LEU A 14 8.74 4.38 -7.80
C LEU A 14 9.61 5.30 -6.94
N GLU A 15 10.73 5.78 -7.47
CA GLU A 15 11.64 6.62 -6.69
C GLU A 15 10.98 7.98 -6.38
N ASP A 16 10.42 8.63 -7.39
CA ASP A 16 9.77 9.94 -7.23
C ASP A 16 8.59 9.87 -6.23
N VAL A 17 7.79 8.81 -6.30
CA VAL A 17 6.67 8.58 -5.37
C VAL A 17 7.19 8.30 -3.95
N ARG A 18 8.25 7.50 -3.82
CA ARG A 18 8.86 7.19 -2.52
C ARG A 18 9.47 8.42 -1.86
N GLU A 19 10.19 9.24 -2.59
CA GLU A 19 10.73 10.51 -2.11
C GLU A 19 9.62 11.46 -1.63
N ALA A 20 8.52 11.55 -2.39
CA ALA A 20 7.38 12.38 -2.00
C ALA A 20 6.71 11.89 -0.70
N ILE A 21 6.58 10.58 -0.51
CA ILE A 21 6.02 10.00 0.71
C ILE A 21 6.97 10.18 1.90
N ARG A 22 8.28 9.97 1.73
CA ARG A 22 9.29 10.26 2.77
C ARG A 22 9.22 11.71 3.21
N PHE A 23 9.23 12.64 2.26
CA PHE A 23 9.10 14.06 2.54
C PHE A 23 7.84 14.37 3.38
N ALA A 24 6.71 13.74 3.06
CA ALA A 24 5.47 13.92 3.81
C ALA A 24 5.56 13.35 5.24
N LEU A 25 6.14 12.15 5.41
CA LEU A 25 6.33 11.55 6.73
C LEU A 25 7.31 12.37 7.59
N ASP A 26 8.44 12.79 7.03
CA ASP A 26 9.44 13.60 7.72
C ASP A 26 8.87 14.95 8.17
N SER A 27 8.03 15.57 7.33
CA SER A 27 7.30 16.80 7.67
C SER A 27 6.30 16.61 8.83
N LEU A 28 5.93 15.38 9.16
CA LEU A 28 5.01 15.01 10.24
C LEU A 28 5.73 14.38 11.45
N GLY A 29 7.05 14.48 11.53
CA GLY A 29 7.85 13.93 12.64
C GLY A 29 8.56 12.61 12.32
N GLY A 30 8.54 12.20 11.05
CA GLY A 30 9.23 11.01 10.56
C GLY A 30 8.45 9.72 10.75
N ALA A 31 8.94 8.67 10.09
CA ALA A 31 8.44 7.31 10.17
C ALA A 31 8.18 6.81 11.61
N SER A 32 9.15 7.04 12.51
CA SER A 32 9.10 6.59 13.91
C SER A 32 8.00 7.26 14.74
N ALA A 33 7.39 8.35 14.27
CA ALA A 33 6.25 8.97 14.93
C ALA A 33 4.97 8.14 14.78
N PHE A 34 4.92 7.25 13.79
CA PHE A 34 3.72 6.49 13.42
C PHE A 34 3.86 4.99 13.66
N PHE A 35 5.07 4.44 13.58
CA PHE A 35 5.32 3.02 13.68
C PHE A 35 6.65 2.71 14.36
N LYS A 36 6.75 1.53 14.96
CA LYS A 36 7.95 1.03 15.64
C LYS A 36 8.49 -0.24 14.96
N PRO A 37 9.80 -0.49 15.03
CA PRO A 37 10.38 -1.75 14.57
C PRO A 37 9.70 -2.95 15.26
N GLY A 38 9.38 -3.98 14.47
CA GLY A 38 8.70 -5.19 14.92
C GLY A 38 7.16 -5.09 14.98
N GLU A 39 6.57 -3.92 14.72
CA GLU A 39 5.12 -3.81 14.58
C GLU A 39 4.63 -4.47 13.29
N ARG A 40 3.40 -4.99 13.33
CA ARG A 40 2.68 -5.49 12.17
C ARG A 40 1.76 -4.41 11.63
N VAL A 41 1.94 -4.03 10.37
CA VAL A 41 1.12 -3.00 9.72
C VAL A 41 0.46 -3.57 8.48
N LEU A 42 -0.85 -3.34 8.37
CA LEU A 42 -1.65 -3.70 7.21
C LEU A 42 -1.84 -2.50 6.30
N LEU A 43 -1.37 -2.61 5.06
CA LEU A 43 -1.67 -1.66 4.00
C LEU A 43 -3.02 -2.01 3.36
N LYS A 44 -3.93 -1.02 3.32
CA LYS A 44 -5.29 -1.17 2.82
C LYS A 44 -5.58 -0.19 1.66
N PRO A 45 -5.19 -0.52 0.41
CA PRO A 45 -5.04 0.46 -0.66
C PRO A 45 -6.35 0.97 -1.31
N ASN A 46 -7.55 0.51 -0.93
CA ASN A 46 -8.82 0.90 -1.57
C ASN A 46 -8.92 0.50 -3.06
N LEU A 47 -9.04 -0.82 -3.30
CA LEU A 47 -9.04 -1.43 -4.62
C LEU A 47 -10.39 -1.40 -5.34
N LEU A 48 -11.52 -1.18 -4.66
CA LEU A 48 -12.88 -1.06 -5.24
C LEU A 48 -13.38 -2.27 -6.08
N SER A 49 -12.72 -2.60 -7.19
CA SER A 49 -13.00 -3.69 -8.12
C SER A 49 -11.74 -4.09 -8.92
N ALA A 50 -11.78 -5.22 -9.61
CA ALA A 50 -10.69 -5.67 -10.48
C ALA A 50 -10.53 -4.74 -11.70
N LYS A 51 -9.48 -3.90 -11.68
CA LYS A 51 -9.15 -2.93 -12.73
C LYS A 51 -7.63 -2.84 -12.89
N ASN A 52 -7.21 -2.86 -14.16
CA ASN A 52 -5.81 -2.64 -14.51
C ASN A 52 -5.31 -1.25 -14.01
N PRO A 53 -4.08 -1.16 -13.43
CA PRO A 53 -3.52 0.08 -12.91
C PRO A 53 -3.48 1.24 -13.91
N ALA A 54 -3.28 0.98 -15.21
CA ALA A 54 -3.24 2.02 -16.24
C ALA A 54 -4.55 2.80 -16.40
N ARG A 55 -5.65 2.29 -15.82
CA ARG A 55 -6.94 2.98 -15.81
C ARG A 55 -7.09 4.02 -14.70
N ASN A 56 -6.18 4.05 -13.72
CA ASN A 56 -6.21 4.99 -12.59
C ASN A 56 -7.55 5.01 -11.81
N ILE A 57 -8.19 3.84 -11.69
CA ILE A 57 -9.46 3.70 -10.93
C ILE A 57 -9.18 3.30 -9.48
N THR A 58 -8.15 2.50 -9.27
CA THR A 58 -7.73 1.96 -7.97
C THR A 58 -6.41 2.60 -7.57
N THR A 59 -6.05 2.53 -6.28
CA THR A 59 -4.72 2.95 -5.86
C THR A 59 -3.65 2.18 -6.63
N HIS A 60 -2.69 2.93 -7.16
CA HIS A 60 -1.65 2.40 -8.02
C HIS A 60 -0.66 1.56 -7.19
N PRO A 61 -0.21 0.38 -7.67
CA PRO A 61 0.69 -0.50 -6.92
C PRO A 61 2.02 0.18 -6.54
N VAL A 62 2.52 1.10 -7.37
CA VAL A 62 3.74 1.89 -7.05
C VAL A 62 3.59 2.71 -5.76
N VAL A 63 2.42 3.28 -5.49
CA VAL A 63 2.17 4.02 -4.24
C VAL A 63 2.23 3.08 -3.04
N VAL A 64 1.62 1.89 -3.18
CA VAL A 64 1.63 0.86 -2.13
C VAL A 64 3.03 0.33 -1.90
N GLU A 65 3.80 0.11 -2.96
CA GLU A 65 5.19 -0.32 -2.92
C GLU A 65 6.08 0.69 -2.18
N ALA A 66 5.96 1.97 -2.52
CA ALA A 66 6.72 3.03 -1.88
C ALA A 66 6.48 3.09 -0.36
N ILE A 67 5.21 2.95 0.07
CA ILE A 67 4.87 2.92 1.50
C ILE A 67 5.43 1.64 2.15
N ALA A 68 5.26 0.48 1.49
CA ALA A 68 5.75 -0.79 2.01
C ALA A 68 7.28 -0.77 2.20
N ASP A 69 8.02 -0.24 1.23
CA ASP A 69 9.48 -0.12 1.31
C ASP A 69 9.91 0.74 2.49
N ILE A 70 9.27 1.90 2.69
CA ILE A 70 9.56 2.78 3.83
C ILE A 70 9.28 2.08 5.16
N LEU A 71 8.16 1.37 5.28
CA LEU A 71 7.82 0.61 6.49
C LEU A 71 8.84 -0.49 6.77
N MET A 72 9.17 -1.30 5.76
CA MET A 72 10.13 -2.40 5.88
C MET A 72 11.53 -1.92 6.25
N GLU A 73 12.00 -0.81 5.67
CA GLU A 73 13.27 -0.17 6.04
C GLU A 73 13.31 0.27 7.52
N ASN A 74 12.14 0.55 8.12
CA ASN A 74 12.00 0.88 9.54
C ASN A 74 11.70 -0.37 10.40
N GLY A 75 11.92 -1.57 9.87
CA GLY A 75 11.77 -2.83 10.59
C GLY A 75 10.32 -3.24 10.85
N VAL A 76 9.36 -2.67 10.12
CA VAL A 76 7.93 -3.03 10.24
C VAL A 76 7.63 -4.27 9.40
N GLU A 77 6.84 -5.18 9.95
CA GLU A 77 6.31 -6.33 9.23
C GLU A 77 5.04 -5.92 8.46
N VAL A 78 5.13 -5.90 7.12
CA VAL A 78 4.07 -5.38 6.26
C VAL A 78 3.16 -6.51 5.76
N TYR A 79 1.86 -6.26 5.84
CA TYR A 79 0.78 -7.08 5.29
C TYR A 79 0.00 -6.23 4.27
N LEU A 80 -0.61 -6.87 3.28
CA LEU A 80 -1.43 -6.18 2.27
C LEU A 80 -2.79 -6.84 2.17
N GLY A 81 -3.87 -6.09 2.33
CA GLY A 81 -5.22 -6.65 2.26
C GLY A 81 -6.26 -5.58 1.98
N ASP A 82 -7.40 -5.97 1.41
CA ASP A 82 -8.50 -5.05 1.18
C ASP A 82 -9.85 -5.78 1.13
N SER A 83 -10.93 -5.02 1.26
CA SER A 83 -12.33 -5.48 1.15
C SER A 83 -13.07 -4.74 0.03
N PRO A 84 -12.75 -5.00 -1.26
CA PRO A 84 -13.40 -4.32 -2.37
C PRO A 84 -14.88 -4.74 -2.49
N GLY A 85 -15.78 -3.80 -2.84
CA GLY A 85 -17.21 -4.10 -3.01
C GLY A 85 -17.53 -5.14 -4.10
N GLY A 86 -16.57 -5.42 -5.00
CA GLY A 86 -16.63 -6.49 -6.00
C GLY A 86 -16.16 -7.87 -5.54
N ALA A 87 -15.81 -8.05 -4.26
CA ALA A 87 -15.19 -9.28 -3.75
C ALA A 87 -16.07 -10.54 -3.83
N HIS A 88 -17.38 -10.39 -4.06
CA HIS A 88 -18.31 -11.50 -4.36
C HIS A 88 -17.87 -12.39 -5.53
N ARG A 89 -16.96 -11.94 -6.41
CA ARG A 89 -16.35 -12.75 -7.50
C ARG A 89 -14.92 -13.24 -7.20
N GLY A 90 -14.50 -13.13 -5.95
CA GLY A 90 -13.19 -13.50 -5.42
C GLY A 90 -12.21 -12.32 -5.34
N VAL A 91 -11.76 -12.01 -4.12
CA VAL A 91 -10.74 -10.97 -3.88
C VAL A 91 -9.42 -11.23 -4.61
N LYS A 92 -9.07 -12.50 -4.84
CA LYS A 92 -7.84 -12.89 -5.56
C LYS A 92 -7.76 -12.21 -6.93
N ARG A 93 -8.86 -12.23 -7.67
CA ARG A 93 -8.94 -11.59 -8.99
C ARG A 93 -8.69 -10.08 -8.91
N VAL A 94 -9.15 -9.43 -7.84
CA VAL A 94 -8.90 -8.00 -7.61
C VAL A 94 -7.41 -7.77 -7.38
N PHE A 95 -6.75 -8.57 -6.53
CA PHE A 95 -5.31 -8.45 -6.30
C PHE A 95 -4.49 -8.70 -7.57
N ASP A 96 -4.87 -9.70 -8.36
CA ASP A 96 -4.21 -10.03 -9.62
C ASP A 96 -4.35 -8.88 -10.63
N GLU A 97 -5.58 -8.42 -10.91
CA GLU A 97 -5.82 -7.40 -11.95
C GLU A 97 -5.31 -5.99 -11.55
N THR A 98 -5.17 -5.71 -10.25
CA THR A 98 -4.63 -4.43 -9.74
C THR A 98 -3.11 -4.44 -9.57
N GLY A 99 -2.44 -5.57 -9.84
CA GLY A 99 -0.99 -5.73 -9.69
C GLY A 99 -0.50 -5.89 -8.24
N MET A 100 -1.42 -6.06 -7.28
CA MET A 100 -1.09 -6.26 -5.87
C MET A 100 -0.49 -7.65 -5.61
N THR A 101 -0.89 -8.66 -6.39
CA THR A 101 -0.28 -10.00 -6.32
C THR A 101 1.21 -9.95 -6.68
N ASP A 102 1.56 -9.34 -7.82
CA ASP A 102 2.94 -9.23 -8.28
C ASP A 102 3.79 -8.40 -7.31
N LEU A 103 3.24 -7.30 -6.79
CA LEU A 103 3.88 -6.51 -5.75
C LEU A 103 4.18 -7.34 -4.51
N ALA A 104 3.16 -8.03 -3.98
CA ALA A 104 3.29 -8.82 -2.77
C ALA A 104 4.34 -9.93 -2.92
N GLN A 105 4.36 -10.60 -4.07
CA GLN A 105 5.37 -11.62 -4.36
C GLN A 105 6.78 -11.05 -4.41
N ARG A 106 7.01 -9.94 -5.12
CA ARG A 106 8.35 -9.32 -5.26
C ARG A 106 8.91 -8.86 -3.91
N LYS A 107 8.04 -8.38 -3.01
CA LYS A 107 8.44 -7.82 -1.72
C LYS A 107 8.32 -8.81 -0.55
N GLY A 108 7.84 -10.03 -0.80
CA GLY A 108 7.61 -11.02 0.26
C GLY A 108 6.50 -10.60 1.25
N ILE A 109 5.53 -9.80 0.81
CA ILE A 109 4.41 -9.33 1.63
C ILE A 109 3.32 -10.39 1.64
N LYS A 110 2.76 -10.67 2.82
CA LYS A 110 1.60 -11.57 2.93
C LYS A 110 0.32 -10.84 2.49
N LEU A 111 -0.36 -11.42 1.51
CA LEU A 111 -1.72 -11.00 1.14
C LEU A 111 -2.72 -11.52 2.15
N VAL A 112 -3.59 -10.63 2.64
CA VAL A 112 -4.65 -10.93 3.59
C VAL A 112 -5.99 -10.85 2.87
N ASN A 113 -6.72 -11.97 2.86
CA ASN A 113 -8.05 -12.06 2.31
C ASN A 113 -9.09 -11.93 3.42
N PHE A 114 -9.66 -10.75 3.61
CA PHE A 114 -10.62 -10.48 4.69
C PHE A 114 -11.91 -11.32 4.61
N GLU A 115 -12.24 -11.92 3.46
CA GLU A 115 -13.40 -12.80 3.33
C GLU A 115 -13.13 -14.23 3.78
N ALA A 116 -11.87 -14.67 3.78
CA ALA A 116 -11.47 -16.01 4.19
C ALA A 116 -10.88 -16.05 5.61
N SER A 117 -10.07 -15.04 5.97
CA SER A 117 -9.43 -14.94 7.28
C SER A 117 -8.97 -13.51 7.60
N GLY A 118 -8.79 -13.19 8.87
CA GLY A 118 -8.08 -11.98 9.30
C GLY A 118 -6.57 -12.08 9.12
N ALA A 119 -5.85 -11.02 9.53
CA ALA A 119 -4.43 -11.14 9.84
C ALA A 119 -4.29 -11.79 11.23
N GLU A 120 -3.44 -12.80 11.36
CA GLU A 120 -3.11 -13.47 12.63
C GLU A 120 -2.03 -12.71 13.42
#